data_AF-A0AAQ1CDD0-F1
#
_entry.id   AF-A0AAQ1CDD0-F1
#
_cell.length_a   1.000
_cell.length_b   1.000
_cell.length_c   1.000
_cell.angle_alpha   90.00
_cell.angle_beta   90.00
_cell.angle_gamma   90.00
#
_symmetry.space_group_name_H-M   'P 1'
#
loop_
_entity.id
_entity.type
_entity.pdbx_description
1 polymer ?
#
loop_
_entity_poly.entity_id
_entity_poly.type
_entity_poly.pdbx_seq_one_letter_code
_entity_poly.pdbx_strand_id
1 'polypeptide(L)'
;MPTSEPSKLQRIIKHVLLWSVFSYFYHSGVTVLVAMAHDAKPEHSLLTAIAYGIGFNTLVAHLIGKYDKHWPIIAASYIALVGLLVVPLVLTGTAGLMNVYFIPVMVISLPIATFIVEKIKQRISLNTDQTQ
;
A
#
# COMPACT_ATOMS: atom_id res chain seq x y z
N MET A 1 -22.94 28.43 4.29
CA MET A 1 -22.60 28.07 2.90
C MET A 1 -23.21 26.70 2.60
N PRO A 2 -24.06 26.53 1.58
CA PRO A 2 -24.57 25.22 1.23
C PRO A 2 -23.44 24.44 0.56
N THR A 3 -22.96 23.38 1.20
CA THR A 3 -22.02 22.44 0.58
C THR A 3 -22.80 21.64 -0.45
N SER A 4 -22.74 22.06 -1.72
CA SER A 4 -23.21 21.27 -2.85
C SER A 4 -22.61 19.88 -2.77
N GLU A 5 -23.44 18.83 -2.81
CA GLU A 5 -22.94 17.45 -2.81
C GLU A 5 -21.90 17.27 -3.92
N PRO A 6 -20.72 16.71 -3.61
CA PRO A 6 -19.67 16.59 -4.58
C PRO A 6 -20.12 15.69 -5.73
N SER A 7 -19.89 16.15 -6.96
CA SER A 7 -20.19 15.34 -8.14
C SER A 7 -19.38 14.03 -8.10
N LYS A 8 -19.89 12.97 -8.75
CA LYS A 8 -19.20 11.66 -8.82
C LYS A 8 -17.72 11.81 -9.23
N LEU A 9 -17.45 12.73 -10.16
CA LEU A 9 -16.10 13.06 -10.61
C LEU A 9 -15.23 13.63 -9.49
N GLN A 10 -15.73 14.61 -8.71
CA GLN A 10 -14.99 15.19 -7.59
C GLN A 10 -14.64 14.14 -6.53
N ARG A 11 -15.53 13.16 -6.29
CA ARG A 11 -15.25 12.05 -5.38
C ARG A 11 -14.12 11.16 -5.89
N ILE A 12 -14.15 10.78 -7.16
CA ILE A 12 -13.09 9.98 -7.80
C ILE A 12 -11.74 10.70 -7.72
N ILE A 13 -11.72 12.00 -8.05
CA ILE A 13 -10.48 12.81 -7.98
C ILE A 13 -9.89 12.79 -6.57
N LYS A 14 -10.73 12.93 -5.53
CA LYS A 14 -10.26 12.86 -4.13
C LYS A 14 -9.62 11.50 -3.80
N HIS A 15 -10.21 10.40 -4.26
CA HIS A 15 -9.64 9.07 -4.07
C HIS A 15 -8.29 8.93 -4.78
N VAL A 16 -8.19 9.31 -6.05
CA VAL A 16 -6.94 9.21 -6.82
C VAL A 16 -5.83 10.08 -6.22
N LEU A 17 -6.16 11.29 -5.74
CA LEU A 17 -5.19 12.15 -5.05
C LEU A 17 -4.69 11.50 -3.76
N LEU A 18 -5.60 10.95 -2.94
CA LEU A 18 -5.23 10.23 -1.72
C LEU A 18 -4.32 9.04 -2.05
N TRP A 19 -4.68 8.24 -3.05
CA TRP A 19 -3.89 7.08 -3.46
C TRP A 19 -2.51 7.49 -3.95
N SER A 20 -2.41 8.59 -4.69
CA SER A 20 -1.12 9.09 -5.20
C SER A 20 -0.20 9.56 -4.06
N VAL A 21 -0.75 10.23 -3.04
CA VAL A 21 0.01 10.57 -1.82
C VAL A 21 0.48 9.30 -1.11
N PHE A 22 -0.40 8.31 -0.99
CA PHE A 22 -0.05 7.02 -0.38
C PHE A 22 1.00 6.26 -1.21
N SER A 23 0.97 6.35 -2.54
CA SER A 23 2.00 5.77 -3.43
C SER A 23 3.38 6.35 -3.15
N TYR A 24 3.48 7.66 -2.94
CA TYR A 24 4.76 8.30 -2.61
C TYR A 24 5.30 7.85 -1.25
N PHE A 25 4.44 7.81 -0.23
CA PHE A 25 4.81 7.30 1.09
C PHE A 25 5.16 5.82 1.05
N TYR A 26 4.43 5.04 0.26
CA TYR A 26 4.71 3.63 0.03
C TYR A 26 6.09 3.44 -0.59
N HIS A 27 6.41 4.16 -1.68
CA HIS A 27 7.74 4.15 -2.30
C HIS A 27 8.85 4.44 -1.29
N SER A 28 8.67 5.52 -0.52
CA SER A 28 9.65 5.96 0.47
C SER A 28 9.86 4.91 1.56
N GLY A 29 8.78 4.37 2.12
CA GLY A 29 8.83 3.34 3.16
C GLY A 29 9.47 2.04 2.67
N VAL A 30 9.12 1.59 1.45
CA VAL A 30 9.73 0.40 0.85
C VAL A 30 11.22 0.61 0.57
N THR A 31 11.63 1.80 0.13
CA THR A 31 13.05 2.11 -0.09
C THR A 31 13.86 2.00 1.19
N VAL A 32 13.35 2.57 2.29
CA VAL A 32 13.98 2.44 3.62
C VAL A 32 13.99 0.98 4.07
N LEU A 33 12.93 0.22 3.80
CA LEU A 33 12.85 -1.20 4.14
C LEU A 33 13.90 -2.04 3.40
N VAL A 34 14.12 -1.78 2.11
CA VAL A 34 15.15 -2.46 1.32
C VAL A 34 16.54 -2.13 1.86
N ALA A 35 16.80 -0.87 2.23
CA ALA A 35 18.05 -0.47 2.87
C ALA A 35 18.25 -1.19 4.22
N MET A 36 17.22 -1.24 5.07
CA MET A 36 17.27 -1.98 6.34
C MET A 36 17.53 -3.48 6.14
N ALA A 37 16.93 -4.10 5.11
CA ALA A 37 17.16 -5.51 4.80
C ALA A 37 18.61 -5.77 4.33
N HIS A 38 19.17 -4.85 3.54
CA HIS A 38 20.56 -4.89 3.15
C HIS A 38 21.50 -4.77 4.36
N ASP A 39 21.24 -3.81 5.24
CA ASP A 39 22.06 -3.58 6.44
C ASP A 39 21.96 -4.73 7.45
N ALA A 40 20.79 -5.37 7.57
CA ALA A 40 20.58 -6.49 8.48
C ALA A 40 21.23 -7.79 8.00
N LYS A 41 21.09 -8.12 6.70
CA LYS A 41 21.65 -9.34 6.10
C LYS A 41 22.08 -9.10 4.64
N PRO A 42 23.30 -8.59 4.40
CA PRO A 42 23.76 -8.24 3.05
C PRO A 42 23.72 -9.43 2.08
N GLU A 43 24.16 -10.61 2.53
CA GLU A 43 24.23 -11.82 1.70
C GLU A 43 22.86 -12.37 1.26
N HIS A 44 21.79 -12.03 1.99
CA HIS A 44 20.43 -12.50 1.73
C HIS A 44 19.45 -11.32 1.65
N SER A 45 19.92 -10.18 1.14
CA SER A 45 19.21 -8.90 1.16
C SER A 45 17.85 -8.95 0.48
N LEU A 46 17.73 -9.60 -0.69
CA LEU A 46 16.47 -9.73 -1.42
C LEU A 46 15.42 -10.52 -0.62
N LEU A 47 15.79 -11.68 -0.07
CA LEU A 47 14.86 -12.54 0.66
C LEU A 47 14.43 -11.90 1.99
N THR A 48 15.37 -11.22 2.65
CA THR A 48 15.10 -10.43 3.86
C THR A 48 14.18 -9.25 3.56
N ALA A 49 14.41 -8.56 2.44
CA ALA A 49 13.54 -7.46 2.00
C ALA A 49 12.12 -7.95 1.68
N ILE A 50 11.96 -9.11 1.04
CA ILE A 50 10.65 -9.70 0.80
C ILE A 50 9.94 -10.00 2.13
N ALA A 51 10.62 -10.63 3.08
CA ALA A 51 10.04 -10.95 4.38
C ALA A 51 9.59 -9.69 5.12
N TYR A 52 10.43 -8.66 5.16
CA TYR A 52 10.06 -7.37 5.75
C TYR A 52 8.94 -6.70 4.97
N GLY A 53 8.98 -6.76 3.64
CA GLY A 53 8.01 -6.17 2.73
C GLY A 53 6.60 -6.70 2.96
N ILE A 54 6.45 -8.01 3.23
CA ILE A 54 5.16 -8.62 3.59
C ILE A 54 4.63 -8.03 4.90
N GLY A 55 5.48 -7.88 5.92
CA GLY A 55 5.11 -7.25 7.19
C GLY A 55 4.69 -5.79 7.00
N PHE A 56 5.48 -5.04 6.22
CA PHE A 56 5.18 -3.65 5.89
C PHE A 56 3.87 -3.51 5.11
N ASN A 57 3.61 -4.39 4.14
CA ASN A 57 2.35 -4.40 3.39
C ASN A 57 1.13 -4.65 4.28
N THR A 58 1.29 -5.40 5.37
CA THR A 58 0.22 -5.56 6.38
C THR A 58 -0.08 -4.25 7.11
N LEU A 59 0.97 -3.48 7.47
CA LEU A 59 0.80 -2.16 8.08
C LEU A 59 0.15 -1.17 7.10
N VAL A 60 0.61 -1.15 5.85
CA VAL A 60 0.05 -0.30 4.80
C VAL A 60 -1.40 -0.68 4.51
N ALA A 61 -1.72 -1.97 4.41
CA ALA A 61 -3.09 -2.49 4.27
C ALA A 61 -4.00 -1.99 5.40
N HIS A 62 -3.50 -1.97 6.64
CA HIS A 62 -4.24 -1.41 7.76
C HIS A 62 -4.57 0.08 7.57
N LEU A 63 -3.61 0.87 7.09
CA LEU A 63 -3.81 2.29 6.78
C LEU A 63 -4.77 2.49 5.60
N ILE A 64 -4.63 1.73 4.51
CA ILE A 64 -5.52 1.79 3.36
C ILE A 64 -6.97 1.57 3.81
N GLY A 65 -7.26 0.48 4.51
CA GLY A 65 -8.62 0.22 5.00
C GLY A 65 -9.11 1.21 6.08
N LYS A 66 -8.22 2.03 6.66
CA LYS A 66 -8.61 3.12 7.57
C LYS A 66 -9.03 4.38 6.80
N TYR A 67 -8.34 4.72 5.72
CA TYR A 67 -8.54 5.97 4.98
C TYR A 67 -9.38 5.82 3.71
N ASP A 68 -9.42 4.64 3.08
CA ASP A 68 -10.30 4.33 1.95
C ASP A 68 -11.29 3.23 2.32
N LYS A 69 -12.54 3.63 2.57
CA LYS A 69 -13.64 2.71 2.91
C LYS A 69 -14.41 2.18 1.70
N HIS A 70 -14.16 2.72 0.51
CA HIS A 70 -14.99 2.42 -0.66
C HIS A 70 -14.34 1.38 -1.56
N TRP A 71 -13.07 1.58 -1.89
CA TRP A 71 -12.34 0.70 -2.83
C TRP A 71 -10.94 0.35 -2.34
N PRO A 72 -10.79 -0.16 -1.11
CA PRO A 72 -9.48 -0.41 -0.49
C PRO A 72 -8.59 -1.36 -1.29
N ILE A 73 -9.13 -2.42 -1.90
CA ILE A 73 -8.34 -3.37 -2.73
C ILE A 73 -7.84 -2.68 -4.01
N ILE A 74 -8.67 -1.87 -4.67
CA ILE A 74 -8.26 -1.11 -5.86
C ILE A 74 -7.21 -0.06 -5.49
N ALA A 75 -7.42 0.62 -4.36
CA ALA A 75 -6.46 1.55 -3.80
C ALA A 75 -5.11 0.87 -3.57
N ALA A 76 -5.09 -0.32 -2.98
CA ALA A 76 -3.89 -1.11 -2.76
C ALA A 76 -3.15 -1.44 -4.06
N SER A 77 -3.86 -1.90 -5.09
CA SER A 77 -3.27 -2.17 -6.41
C SER A 77 -2.67 -0.91 -7.04
N TYR A 78 -3.39 0.21 -6.99
CA TYR A 78 -2.90 1.49 -7.48
C TYR A 78 -1.66 1.95 -6.71
N ILE A 79 -1.71 1.90 -5.37
CA ILE A 79 -0.64 2.34 -4.48
C ILE A 79 0.64 1.56 -4.76
N ALA A 80 0.56 0.24 -4.87
CA ALA A 80 1.73 -0.59 -5.16
C ALA A 80 2.30 -0.33 -6.55
N LEU A 81 1.46 -0.29 -7.59
CA LEU A 81 1.92 -0.07 -8.97
C LEU A 81 2.56 1.32 -9.13
N VAL A 82 1.86 2.36 -8.69
CA VAL A 82 2.35 3.73 -8.80
C VAL A 82 3.55 3.96 -7.90
N GLY A 83 3.54 3.44 -6.67
CA GLY A 83 4.64 3.60 -5.72
C GLY A 83 5.91 2.84 -6.11
N LEU A 84 5.81 1.68 -6.77
CA LEU A 84 6.98 0.88 -7.14
C LEU A 84 7.50 1.16 -8.55
N LEU A 85 6.64 1.66 -9.44
CA LEU A 85 7.02 1.93 -10.83
C LEU A 85 7.05 3.44 -11.12
N VAL A 86 5.92 4.12 -10.97
CA VAL A 86 5.77 5.50 -11.44
C VAL A 86 6.59 6.48 -10.60
N VAL A 87 6.49 6.40 -9.27
CA VAL A 87 7.22 7.30 -8.36
C VAL A 87 8.74 7.23 -8.58
N PRO A 88 9.41 6.05 -8.55
CA PRO A 88 10.85 5.99 -8.80
C PRO A 88 11.22 6.44 -10.22
N LEU A 89 10.45 6.06 -11.23
CA LEU A 89 10.72 6.48 -12.61
C LEU A 89 10.68 8.00 -12.78
N VAL A 90 9.76 8.68 -12.10
CA VAL A 90 9.65 10.15 -12.14
C VAL A 90 10.77 10.83 -11.35
N LEU A 91 11.16 10.28 -10.20
CA LEU A 91 12.13 10.93 -9.30
C LEU A 91 13.58 10.65 -9.65
N THR A 92 13.90 9.42 -10.04
CA THR A 92 15.29 8.93 -10.18
C THR A 92 15.50 8.11 -11.46
N GLY A 93 14.47 7.98 -12.30
CA GLY A 93 14.54 7.21 -13.55
C GLY A 93 14.65 5.70 -13.30
N THR A 94 15.18 4.97 -14.28
CA THR A 94 15.30 3.51 -14.21
C THR A 94 16.26 3.03 -13.11
N ALA A 95 17.19 3.88 -12.68
CA ALA A 95 18.12 3.58 -11.59
C ALA A 95 17.43 3.46 -10.22
N GLY A 96 16.25 4.06 -10.04
CA GLY A 96 15.45 3.96 -8.82
C GLY A 96 14.54 2.74 -8.75
N LEU A 97 14.47 1.94 -9.81
CA LEU A 97 13.66 0.72 -9.80
C LEU A 97 14.31 -0.32 -8.89
N MET A 98 13.48 -0.92 -8.05
CA MET A 98 13.89 -2.01 -7.17
C MET A 98 14.12 -3.29 -7.99
N ASN A 99 14.65 -4.32 -7.31
CA ASN A 99 14.88 -5.61 -7.92
C ASN A 99 13.62 -6.15 -8.63
N VAL A 100 13.78 -6.64 -9.86
CA VAL A 100 12.69 -7.13 -10.72
C VAL A 100 11.88 -8.27 -10.08
N TYR A 101 12.47 -9.05 -9.17
CA TYR A 101 11.77 -10.11 -8.42
C TYR A 101 11.03 -9.57 -7.20
N PHE A 102 11.50 -8.46 -6.62
CA PHE A 102 10.89 -7.84 -5.44
C PHE A 102 9.58 -7.12 -5.79
N ILE A 103 9.57 -6.38 -6.90
CA ILE A 103 8.40 -5.61 -7.37
C ILE A 103 7.13 -6.47 -7.48
N PRO A 104 7.08 -7.59 -8.23
CA PRO A 104 5.86 -8.37 -8.40
C PRO A 104 5.36 -8.95 -7.07
N VAL A 105 6.26 -9.35 -6.17
CA VAL A 105 5.88 -9.84 -4.83
C VAL A 105 5.17 -8.73 -4.05
N MET A 106 5.69 -7.51 -4.08
CA MET A 106 5.07 -6.37 -3.38
C MET A 106 3.74 -5.93 -4.02
N VAL A 107 3.67 -5.92 -5.35
CA VAL A 107 2.44 -5.59 -6.12
C VAL A 107 1.33 -6.59 -5.83
N ILE A 108 1.64 -7.88 -5.71
CA ILE A 108 0.64 -8.93 -5.44
C ILE A 108 0.30 -8.99 -3.94
N SER A 109 1.29 -8.85 -3.06
CA SER A 109 1.05 -9.02 -1.61
C SER A 109 0.28 -7.86 -0.99
N LEU A 110 0.38 -6.62 -1.48
CA LEU A 110 -0.36 -5.49 -0.89
C LEU A 110 -1.89 -5.60 -1.05
N PRO A 111 -2.45 -5.94 -2.22
CA PRO A 111 -3.88 -6.25 -2.36
C PRO A 111 -4.32 -7.43 -1.50
N ILE A 112 -3.52 -8.50 -1.41
CA ILE A 112 -3.81 -9.67 -0.58
C ILE A 112 -3.86 -9.28 0.92
N ALA A 113 -2.86 -8.53 1.39
CA ALA A 113 -2.81 -8.05 2.76
C ALA A 113 -4.02 -7.15 3.08
N THR A 114 -4.40 -6.28 2.14
CA THR A 114 -5.59 -5.42 2.27
C THR A 114 -6.86 -6.24 2.40
N PHE A 115 -7.05 -7.25 1.55
CA PHE A 115 -8.18 -8.17 1.63
C PHE A 115 -8.25 -8.91 2.98
N ILE A 116 -7.12 -9.44 3.46
CA ILE A 116 -7.05 -10.16 4.73
C ILE A 116 -7.40 -9.23 5.90
N VAL A 117 -6.81 -8.04 5.94
CA VAL A 117 -7.04 -7.05 7.01
C VAL A 117 -8.51 -6.61 7.05
N GLU A 118 -9.14 -6.41 5.89
CA GLU A 118 -10.57 -6.13 5.82
C GLU A 118 -11.43 -7.25 6.39
N LYS A 119 -11.14 -8.51 6.02
CA LYS A 119 -11.86 -9.67 6.55
C LYS A 119 -11.72 -9.81 8.06
N ILE A 120 -10.53 -9.55 8.59
CA ILE A 120 -10.28 -9.53 10.03
C ILE A 120 -11.11 -8.43 10.71
N LYS A 121 -11.08 -7.20 10.17
CA LYS A 121 -11.87 -6.07 10.70
C LYS A 121 -13.38 -6.36 10.69
N GLN A 122 -13.89 -6.94 9.61
CA GLN A 122 -15.30 -7.36 9.50
C GLN A 122 -15.67 -8.37 10.57
N ARG A 123 -14.85 -9.41 10.78
CA ARG A 123 -15.10 -10.42 11.83
C ARG A 123 -15.10 -9.82 13.24
N ILE A 124 -14.16 -8.92 13.54
CA ILE A 124 -14.08 -8.26 14.86
C ILE A 124 -15.35 -7.43 15.14
N SER A 125 -15.83 -6.69 14.15
CA SER A 125 -17.07 -5.90 14.27
C SER A 125 -18.26 -6.81 14.58
N LEU A 126 -18.44 -7.88 13.80
CA LEU A 126 -19.56 -8.82 13.98
C LEU A 126 -19.58 -9.46 15.37
N ASN A 127 -18.42 -9.83 15.91
CA ASN A 127 -18.34 -10.44 17.25
C ASN A 127 -18.65 -9.43 18.36
N THR A 128 -18.33 -8.15 18.15
CA THR A 128 -18.62 -7.07 19.11
C THR A 128 -20.13 -6.77 19.14
N ASP A 129 -20.80 -6.82 17.99
CA ASP A 129 -22.25 -6.61 17.88
C ASP A 129 -23.07 -7.77 18.48
N GLN A 130 -22.50 -8.99 18.55
CA GLN A 130 -23.16 -10.16 19.17
C GLN A 130 -23.02 -10.22 20.70
N THR A 131 -22.18 -9.37 21.30
CA THR A 131 -21.95 -9.33 22.75
C THR A 131 -22.66 -8.17 23.46
N GLN A 132 -23.44 -7.36 22.72
CA GLN A 132 -24.31 -6.31 23.26
C GLN A 132 -25.77 -6.77 23.27
#